data_AF-A0A7K2XXA7-F1
#
_entry.id   AF-A0A7K2XXA7-F1
#
_cell.length_a   1.000
_cell.length_b   1.000
_cell.length_c   1.000
_cell.angle_alpha   90.00
_cell.angle_beta   90.00
_cell.angle_gamma   90.00
#
_symmetry.space_group_name_H-M   'P 1'
#
loop_
_entity.id
_entity.type
_entity.pdbx_description
1 polymer ?
#
loop_
_entity_poly.entity_id
_entity_poly.type
_entity_poly.pdbx_seq_one_letter_code
_entity_poly.pdbx_strand_id
1 'polypeptide(L)'
;MNASRKLAIGAAALALTTVGGVVAVSSASAEPREARQAAAVTTAWAKVAANGQVLGGQGITGINKFGIGRYNITTSSGLNGCALLGTINTNGGNDPGPGSSSILVGQVNGNTLFIRTATPSQPGSAAVDSDRPFSINVVC
;
A
#
# COMPACT_ATOMS: atom_id res chain seq x y z
N MET A 1 -0.41 7.08 -41.18
CA MET A 1 -0.37 5.66 -41.59
C MET A 1 1.09 5.29 -41.73
N ASN A 2 1.67 4.61 -40.72
CA ASN A 2 3.10 4.27 -40.69
C ASN A 2 3.30 2.76 -40.69
N ALA A 3 4.42 2.38 -41.31
CA ALA A 3 4.67 1.11 -41.98
C ALA A 3 4.77 -0.13 -41.08
N SER A 4 4.24 -1.21 -41.64
CA SER A 4 4.43 -2.62 -41.33
C SER A 4 5.90 -3.04 -41.31
N ARG A 5 6.26 -3.97 -40.40
CA ARG A 5 7.14 -5.12 -40.73
C ARG A 5 6.71 -6.34 -39.91
N LYS A 6 5.96 -7.24 -40.56
CA LYS A 6 5.68 -8.60 -40.09
C LYS A 6 6.99 -9.39 -40.15
N LEU A 7 7.45 -9.93 -39.02
CA LEU A 7 8.52 -10.93 -39.04
C LEU A 7 7.94 -12.28 -39.46
N ALA A 8 8.59 -12.86 -40.46
CA ALA A 8 8.27 -14.12 -41.10
C ALA A 8 8.42 -15.29 -40.12
N ILE A 9 7.39 -16.14 -40.05
CA ILE A 9 7.50 -17.48 -39.46
C ILE A 9 8.08 -18.38 -40.56
N GLY A 10 9.41 -18.53 -40.54
CA GLY A 10 10.11 -19.54 -41.34
C GLY A 10 10.02 -20.88 -40.63
N ALA A 11 9.19 -21.78 -41.15
CA ALA A 11 9.22 -23.19 -40.79
C ALA A 11 10.48 -23.83 -41.38
N ALA A 12 11.30 -24.47 -40.54
CA ALA A 12 12.33 -25.40 -40.98
C ALA A 12 11.91 -26.80 -40.54
N ALA A 13 11.53 -27.61 -41.53
CA ALA A 13 11.21 -29.02 -41.39
C ALA A 13 12.50 -29.84 -41.23
N LEU A 14 12.49 -30.82 -40.33
CA LEU A 14 13.39 -31.98 -40.40
C LEU A 14 12.59 -33.23 -40.02
N ALA A 15 12.17 -33.97 -41.04
CA ALA A 15 11.81 -35.37 -40.93
C ALA A 15 13.09 -36.19 -41.14
N LEU A 16 13.35 -37.20 -40.31
CA LEU A 16 14.00 -38.45 -40.74
C LEU A 16 13.95 -39.51 -39.63
N THR A 17 13.61 -40.71 -40.11
CA THR A 17 13.40 -41.99 -39.45
C THR A 17 14.69 -42.65 -38.97
N THR A 18 14.61 -43.30 -37.81
CA THR A 18 15.32 -44.52 -37.34
C THR A 18 16.85 -44.62 -37.43
N VAL A 19 17.41 -45.21 -36.37
CA VAL A 19 18.79 -45.73 -36.14
C VAL A 19 19.76 -44.76 -35.44
N GLY A 20 19.92 -44.98 -34.13
CA GLY A 20 21.23 -44.90 -33.48
C GLY A 20 21.82 -43.55 -33.05
N GLY A 21 21.08 -42.44 -33.07
CA GLY A 21 21.59 -41.13 -32.65
C GLY A 21 20.91 -40.59 -31.40
N VAL A 22 21.63 -40.46 -30.30
CA VAL A 22 21.19 -39.71 -29.11
C VAL A 22 20.91 -38.27 -29.50
N VAL A 23 19.64 -37.89 -29.52
CA VAL A 23 19.23 -36.50 -29.69
C VAL A 23 19.63 -35.77 -28.41
N ALA A 24 20.64 -34.91 -28.49
CA ALA A 24 21.05 -34.05 -27.38
C ALA A 24 19.93 -33.03 -27.13
N VAL A 25 19.00 -33.37 -26.25
CA VAL A 25 17.99 -32.42 -25.77
C VAL A 25 18.74 -31.39 -24.92
N SER A 26 18.94 -30.19 -25.46
CA SER A 26 19.39 -29.06 -24.64
C SER A 26 18.28 -28.72 -23.66
N SER A 27 18.35 -29.27 -22.46
CA SER A 27 17.54 -28.82 -21.34
C SER A 27 18.07 -27.45 -20.93
N ALA A 28 17.61 -26.40 -21.61
CA ALA A 28 17.67 -25.07 -21.04
C ALA A 28 16.81 -25.12 -19.78
N SER A 29 17.45 -25.36 -18.64
CA SER A 29 16.85 -25.24 -17.34
C SER A 29 16.48 -23.77 -17.17
N ALA A 30 15.25 -23.43 -17.57
CA ALA A 30 14.60 -22.24 -17.09
C ALA A 30 14.46 -22.44 -15.58
N GLU A 31 15.46 -21.97 -14.82
CA GLU A 31 15.35 -21.88 -13.38
C GLU A 31 14.04 -21.14 -13.09
N PRO A 32 13.12 -21.74 -12.31
CA PRO A 32 11.99 -20.99 -11.82
C PRO A 32 12.57 -19.85 -10.98
N ARG A 33 12.60 -18.63 -11.52
CA ARG A 33 12.63 -17.44 -10.67
C ARG A 33 11.31 -17.45 -9.93
N GLU A 34 11.23 -18.22 -8.85
CA GLU A 34 10.31 -17.91 -7.77
C GLU A 34 10.54 -16.43 -7.47
N ALA A 35 9.50 -15.62 -7.68
CA ALA A 35 9.51 -14.26 -7.20
C ALA A 35 9.66 -14.36 -5.68
N ARG A 36 10.88 -14.20 -5.17
CA ARG A 36 11.14 -14.05 -3.75
C ARG A 36 10.53 -12.71 -3.34
N GLN A 37 9.24 -12.73 -3.01
CA GLN A 37 8.61 -11.61 -2.32
C GLN A 37 9.27 -11.53 -0.95
N ALA A 38 9.93 -10.40 -0.69
CA ALA A 38 10.44 -10.09 0.63
C ALA A 38 9.26 -10.11 1.63
N ALA A 39 9.51 -10.58 2.84
CA ALA A 39 8.51 -10.52 3.90
C ALA A 39 8.18 -9.05 4.18
N ALA A 40 6.88 -8.73 4.20
CA ALA A 40 6.45 -7.38 4.49
C ALA A 40 6.75 -7.03 5.95
N VAL A 41 7.28 -5.84 6.19
CA VAL A 41 7.65 -5.32 7.51
C VAL A 41 6.95 -4.00 7.78
N THR A 42 6.69 -3.71 9.07
CA THR A 42 6.19 -2.39 9.44
C THR A 42 7.34 -1.39 9.33
N THR A 43 7.26 -0.48 8.36
CA THR A 43 8.30 0.53 8.09
C THR A 43 8.06 1.82 8.85
N ALA A 44 6.79 2.11 9.17
CA ALA A 44 6.38 3.20 10.03
C ALA A 44 5.08 2.87 10.77
N TRP A 45 4.95 3.38 11.98
CA TRP A 45 3.70 3.34 12.75
C TRP A 45 3.57 4.57 13.63
N ALA A 46 2.34 4.94 13.94
CA ALA A 46 2.06 6.06 14.84
C ALA A 46 0.79 5.79 15.62
N LYS A 47 0.77 6.25 16.87
CA LYS A 47 -0.44 6.50 17.66
C LYS A 47 -0.57 8.00 17.83
N VAL A 48 -1.70 8.54 17.42
CA VAL A 48 -1.94 9.98 17.33
C VAL A 48 -3.16 10.33 18.17
N ALA A 49 -3.01 11.37 18.99
CA ALA A 49 -4.08 11.97 19.77
C ALA A 49 -5.09 12.70 18.86
N ALA A 50 -6.30 12.95 19.36
CA ALA A 50 -7.34 13.67 18.61
C ALA A 50 -6.92 15.09 18.19
N ASN A 51 -5.97 15.72 18.89
CA ASN A 51 -5.42 17.02 18.54
C ASN A 51 -4.22 16.96 17.57
N GLY A 52 -3.86 15.79 17.06
CA GLY A 52 -2.72 15.58 16.16
C GLY A 52 -1.37 15.39 16.86
N GLN A 53 -1.32 15.35 18.19
CA GLN A 53 -0.07 15.05 18.92
C GLN A 53 0.32 13.59 18.78
N VAL A 54 1.60 13.31 18.61
CA VAL A 54 2.13 11.94 18.61
C VAL A 54 2.17 11.42 20.04
N LEU A 55 1.47 10.31 20.30
CA LEU A 55 1.50 9.60 21.58
C LEU A 55 2.56 8.48 21.60
N GLY A 56 2.98 8.04 20.41
CA GLY A 56 4.04 7.06 20.21
C GLY A 56 4.17 6.76 18.72
N GLY A 57 5.34 6.31 18.27
CA GLY A 57 5.54 5.97 16.88
C GLY A 57 6.99 5.69 16.53
N GLN A 58 7.19 5.19 15.31
CA GLN A 58 8.49 5.05 14.67
C GLN A 58 8.34 5.33 13.17
N GLY A 59 9.37 5.92 12.57
CA GLY A 59 9.38 6.20 11.13
C GLY A 59 8.49 7.38 10.72
N ILE A 60 8.00 8.16 11.69
CA ILE A 60 7.22 9.39 11.48
C ILE A 60 8.14 10.59 11.69
N THR A 61 8.15 11.50 10.72
CA THR A 61 8.97 12.72 10.75
C THR A 61 8.15 13.99 10.93
N GLY A 62 6.83 13.93 10.74
CA GLY A 62 5.95 15.07 11.00
C GLY A 62 4.48 14.69 11.01
N ILE A 63 3.70 15.44 11.79
CA ILE A 63 2.23 15.41 11.75
C ILE A 63 1.73 16.85 11.64
N ASN A 64 0.85 17.10 10.66
CA ASN A 64 0.18 18.38 10.48
C ASN A 64 -1.33 18.17 10.48
N LYS A 65 -2.01 18.66 11.52
CA LYS A 65 -3.47 18.74 11.56
C LYS A 65 -3.92 20.03 10.87
N PHE A 66 -4.71 19.91 9.82
CA PHE A 66 -5.11 21.05 8.99
C PHE A 66 -6.63 21.25 8.91
N GLY A 67 -7.39 20.42 9.63
CA GLY A 67 -8.83 20.55 9.77
C GLY A 67 -9.35 19.67 10.89
N ILE A 68 -10.65 19.73 11.14
CA ILE A 68 -11.32 18.74 12.00
C ILE A 68 -11.22 17.39 11.27
N GLY A 69 -10.79 16.37 11.99
CA GLY A 69 -10.60 15.01 11.51
C GLY A 69 -9.59 14.86 10.37
N ARG A 70 -8.76 15.87 10.07
CA ARG A 70 -7.87 15.87 8.89
C ARG A 70 -6.42 16.11 9.26
N TYR A 71 -5.57 15.16 8.86
CA TYR A 71 -4.15 15.13 9.21
C TYR A 71 -3.30 14.75 8.00
N ASN A 72 -2.14 15.35 7.89
CA ASN A 72 -1.04 14.83 7.08
C ASN A 72 0.02 14.24 8.00
N ILE A 73 0.53 13.07 7.64
CA ILE A 73 1.61 12.39 8.37
C ILE A 73 2.74 12.12 7.40
N THR A 74 3.92 12.63 7.70
CA THR A 74 5.13 12.39 6.90
C THR A 74 5.92 11.24 7.50
N THR A 75 6.32 10.29 6.65
CA THR A 75 7.16 9.15 7.00
C THR A 75 8.62 9.38 6.58
N SER A 76 9.55 8.70 7.27
CA SER A 76 10.97 8.70 6.92
C SER A 76 11.27 7.94 5.62
N SER A 77 10.42 6.98 5.29
CA SER A 77 10.54 6.11 4.11
C SER A 77 9.45 6.40 3.10
N GLY A 78 9.69 6.02 1.84
CA GLY A 78 8.67 6.11 0.78
C GLY A 78 7.51 5.13 1.01
N LEU A 79 6.33 5.48 0.53
CA LEU A 79 5.08 4.73 0.70
C LEU A 79 4.71 3.86 -0.51
N ASN A 80 5.50 3.93 -1.59
CA ASN A 80 5.19 3.27 -2.84
C ASN A 80 5.19 1.74 -2.68
N GLY A 81 4.05 1.12 -2.97
CA GLY A 81 3.87 -0.33 -2.85
C GLY A 81 3.57 -0.82 -1.43
N CYS A 82 3.42 0.08 -0.46
CA CYS A 82 3.12 -0.28 0.92
C CYS A 82 1.60 -0.37 1.17
N ALA A 83 1.20 -1.27 2.06
CA ALA A 83 -0.14 -1.28 2.62
C ALA A 83 -0.28 -0.20 3.70
N LEU A 84 -1.37 0.58 3.62
CA LEU A 84 -1.66 1.68 4.51
C LEU A 84 -2.85 1.31 5.40
N LEU A 85 -2.58 1.13 6.69
CA LEU A 85 -3.56 0.65 7.66
C LEU A 85 -3.84 1.73 8.68
N GLY A 86 -5.12 1.89 9.04
CA GLY A 86 -5.55 2.82 10.06
C GLY A 86 -6.61 2.22 10.97
N THR A 87 -6.54 2.55 12.26
CA THR A 87 -7.55 2.18 13.24
C THR A 87 -7.92 3.39 14.07
N ILE A 88 -9.20 3.52 14.39
CA ILE A 88 -9.66 4.50 15.37
C ILE A 88 -9.40 3.97 16.78
N ASN A 89 -8.94 4.86 17.66
CA ASN A 89 -8.69 4.58 19.07
C ASN A 89 -9.64 5.38 19.96
N THR A 90 -9.80 4.93 21.20
CA THR A 90 -10.58 5.62 22.24
C THR A 90 -9.71 6.38 23.24
N ASN A 91 -8.39 6.11 23.26
CA ASN A 91 -7.43 6.71 24.18
C ASN A 91 -6.59 7.78 23.47
N GLY A 92 -6.44 8.95 24.07
CA GLY A 92 -5.59 10.04 23.53
C GLY A 92 -6.32 11.36 23.26
N GLY A 93 -7.41 11.66 23.96
CA GLY A 93 -8.15 12.92 23.83
C GLY A 93 -9.64 12.76 24.06
N ASN A 94 -10.41 13.79 23.72
CA ASN A 94 -11.88 13.77 23.77
C ASN A 94 -12.43 12.95 22.61
N ASP A 95 -12.47 11.63 22.76
CA ASP A 95 -13.27 10.77 21.89
C ASP A 95 -14.77 11.14 22.05
N PRO A 96 -15.50 11.47 20.96
CA PRO A 96 -16.94 11.78 21.00
C PRO A 96 -17.85 10.67 21.56
N GLY A 97 -17.33 9.48 21.85
CA GLY A 97 -18.08 8.37 22.45
C GLY A 97 -18.39 7.21 21.48
N PRO A 98 -19.17 6.20 21.90
CA PRO A 98 -19.30 4.91 21.20
C PRO A 98 -20.11 4.93 19.89
N GLY A 99 -20.26 6.08 19.22
CA GLY A 99 -20.90 6.18 17.92
C GLY A 99 -20.10 5.50 16.80
N SER A 100 -20.72 5.35 15.63
CA SER A 100 -20.03 4.88 14.42
C SER A 100 -18.81 5.76 14.17
N SER A 101 -17.65 5.15 13.96
CA SER A 101 -16.40 5.85 13.66
C SER A 101 -15.77 5.28 12.41
N SER A 102 -15.20 6.13 11.56
CA SER A 102 -14.45 5.69 10.39
C SER A 102 -13.11 6.39 10.31
N ILE A 103 -12.17 5.71 9.65
CA ILE A 103 -10.86 6.23 9.28
C ILE A 103 -10.61 5.95 7.79
N LEU A 104 -10.05 6.94 7.11
CA LEU A 104 -9.46 6.78 5.79
C LEU A 104 -7.98 7.09 5.92
N VAL A 105 -7.15 6.21 5.36
CA VAL A 105 -5.70 6.40 5.23
C VAL A 105 -5.38 6.32 3.74
N GLY A 106 -4.83 7.40 3.20
CA GLY A 106 -4.43 7.48 1.80
C GLY A 106 -3.03 8.07 1.66
N GLN A 107 -2.43 7.89 0.50
CA GLN A 107 -1.16 8.53 0.15
C GLN A 107 -1.43 9.83 -0.61
N VAL A 108 -0.79 10.93 -0.20
CA VAL A 108 -0.84 12.21 -0.92
C VAL A 108 0.33 12.34 -1.89
N ASN A 109 1.52 11.93 -1.46
CA ASN A 109 2.76 11.99 -2.24
C ASN A 109 3.73 10.89 -1.76
N GLY A 110 4.99 10.90 -2.21
CA GLY A 110 5.96 9.81 -2.00
C GLY A 110 6.16 9.35 -0.55
N ASN A 111 6.00 10.23 0.45
CA ASN A 111 6.18 9.90 1.87
C ASN A 111 5.14 10.55 2.80
N THR A 112 4.04 11.08 2.26
CA THR A 112 3.00 11.74 3.07
C THR A 112 1.68 10.99 2.97
N LEU A 113 1.15 10.61 4.12
CA LEU A 113 -0.19 10.06 4.30
C LEU A 113 -1.19 11.18 4.55
N PHE A 114 -2.38 11.05 3.98
CA PHE A 114 -3.58 11.77 4.39
C PHE A 114 -4.42 10.86 5.28
N ILE A 115 -4.79 11.39 6.44
CA ILE A 115 -5.69 10.73 7.39
C ILE A 115 -6.97 11.54 7.50
N ARG A 116 -8.10 10.84 7.39
CA ARG A 116 -9.42 11.40 7.71
C ARG A 116 -10.11 10.56 8.77
N THR A 117 -10.53 11.17 9.87
CA THR A 117 -11.36 10.55 10.91
C THR A 117 -12.75 11.18 10.92
N ALA A 118 -13.80 10.38 11.08
CA ALA A 118 -15.18 10.86 11.04
C ALA A 118 -16.12 10.07 11.96
N THR A 119 -17.28 10.68 12.26
CA THR A 119 -18.40 10.07 12.98
C THR A 119 -19.63 10.01 12.05
N PRO A 120 -19.89 8.91 11.33
CA PRO A 120 -20.87 8.89 10.23
C PRO A 120 -22.35 8.93 10.62
N SER A 121 -22.71 8.98 11.91
CA SER A 121 -24.06 8.63 12.38
C SER A 121 -25.05 9.79 12.54
N GLN A 122 -24.92 10.89 11.80
CA GLN A 122 -25.95 11.94 11.79
C GLN A 122 -26.85 11.83 10.54
N PRO A 123 -28.19 11.70 10.68
CA PRO A 123 -29.10 11.71 9.54
C PRO A 123 -28.90 12.96 8.69
N GLY A 124 -28.69 12.77 7.38
CA GLY A 124 -28.51 13.85 6.41
C GLY A 124 -27.07 14.32 6.17
N SER A 125 -26.04 13.73 6.80
CA SER A 125 -24.65 14.08 6.55
C SER A 125 -23.77 12.87 6.29
N ALA A 126 -23.23 12.76 5.08
CA ALA A 126 -22.26 11.75 4.69
C ALA A 126 -20.89 12.07 5.35
N ALA A 127 -20.67 11.53 6.54
CA ALA A 127 -19.45 11.68 7.34
C ALA A 127 -19.15 13.14 7.73
N VAL A 128 -19.59 13.55 8.93
CA VAL A 128 -19.04 14.73 9.61
C VAL A 128 -17.62 14.40 10.07
N ASP A 129 -16.63 15.13 9.54
CA ASP A 129 -15.25 15.00 10.00
C ASP A 129 -15.20 15.25 11.51
N SER A 130 -14.46 14.43 12.23
CA SER A 130 -14.42 14.48 13.69
C SER A 130 -13.02 14.14 14.17
N ASP A 131 -12.51 14.93 15.09
CA ASP A 131 -11.22 14.68 15.73
C ASP A 131 -11.34 13.43 16.61
N ARG A 132 -10.67 12.34 16.22
CA ARG A 132 -10.62 11.11 16.99
C ARG A 132 -9.16 10.67 17.15
N PRO A 133 -8.77 10.09 18.30
CA PRO A 133 -7.47 9.44 18.40
C PRO A 133 -7.42 8.27 17.41
N PHE A 134 -6.25 7.99 16.84
CA PHE A 134 -6.09 6.92 15.86
C PHE A 134 -4.69 6.32 15.89
N SER A 135 -4.53 5.16 15.28
CA SER A 135 -3.23 4.55 14.97
C SER A 135 -3.11 4.31 13.49
N ILE A 136 -1.88 4.36 12.97
CA ILE A 136 -1.54 3.94 11.62
C ILE A 136 -0.41 2.92 11.64
N ASN A 137 -0.39 2.05 10.63
CA ASN A 137 0.75 1.20 10.28
C ASN A 137 0.98 1.27 8.78
N VAL A 138 2.24 1.40 8.39
CA VAL A 138 2.71 1.31 7.01
C VAL A 138 3.49 0.01 6.89
N VAL A 139 3.02 -0.90 6.04
CA VAL A 139 3.61 -2.22 5.85
C VAL A 139 4.13 -2.33 4.42
N CYS A 140 5.46 -2.43 4.28
CA CYS A 140 6.18 -2.64 3.05
C CYS A 140 7.07 -3.88 3.28
#